data_AF-A0A9W6I948-F1
#
_entry.id   AF-A0A9W6I948-F1
#
_cell.length_a   1.000
_cell.length_b   1.000
_cell.length_c   1.000
_cell.angle_alpha   90.00
_cell.angle_beta   90.00
_cell.angle_gamma   90.00
#
_symmetry.space_group_name_H-M   'P 1'
#
loop_
_entity.id
_entity.type
_entity.pdbx_description
1 polymer ?
#
loop_
_entity_poly.entity_id
_entity_poly.type
_entity_poly.pdbx_seq_one_letter_code
_entity_poly.pdbx_strand_id
1 'polypeptide(L)'
;MPDKPPGRPRTMGEIAVSLAVSEALANHGHHALVNAHEAAASDHELMARAGVGDVDEHLDLAQWHRWCAIVEDQLADEADRRTPARRDTGSREG
;
A
#
# COMPACT_ATOMS: atom_id res chain seq x y z
N MET A 1 -9.62 11.01 -39.22
CA MET A 1 -9.30 11.07 -37.78
C MET A 1 -9.40 12.55 -37.40
N PRO A 2 -10.38 12.98 -36.58
CA PRO A 2 -10.38 14.37 -36.11
C PRO A 2 -9.20 14.57 -35.15
N ASP A 3 -8.43 15.62 -35.39
CA ASP A 3 -7.35 16.07 -34.52
C ASP A 3 -7.87 16.27 -33.10
N LYS A 4 -7.36 15.47 -32.16
CA LYS A 4 -7.59 15.70 -30.73
C LYS A 4 -6.95 17.07 -30.42
N PRO A 5 -7.71 18.05 -29.90
CA PRO A 5 -7.12 19.34 -29.56
C PRO A 5 -5.99 19.10 -28.55
N PRO A 6 -4.84 19.79 -28.68
CA PRO A 6 -3.76 19.66 -27.71
C PRO A 6 -4.33 20.05 -26.35
N GLY A 7 -4.49 19.07 -25.46
CA GLY A 7 -5.03 19.30 -24.14
C GLY A 7 -4.21 20.38 -23.44
N ARG A 8 -4.88 21.35 -22.82
CA ARG A 8 -4.17 22.45 -22.14
C ARG A 8 -3.11 21.85 -21.20
N PRO A 9 -1.89 22.43 -21.15
CA PRO A 9 -0.91 22.03 -20.16
C PRO A 9 -1.52 22.14 -18.77
N ARG A 10 -1.35 21.09 -17.94
CA ARG A 10 -1.81 21.12 -16.55
C ARG A 10 -1.05 22.21 -15.81
N THR A 11 -1.75 22.94 -14.97
CA THR A 11 -1.14 23.89 -14.04
C THR A 11 -0.33 23.14 -12.98
N MET A 12 0.66 23.80 -12.38
CA MET A 12 1.44 23.23 -11.27
C MET A 12 0.54 22.75 -10.12
N GLY A 13 -0.57 23.44 -9.84
CA GLY A 13 -1.55 23.02 -8.83
C GLY A 13 -2.28 21.73 -9.19
N GLU A 14 -2.68 21.55 -10.45
CA GLU A 14 -3.31 20.30 -10.91
C GLU A 14 -2.34 19.10 -10.88
N ILE A 15 -1.05 19.35 -11.12
CA ILE A 15 0.00 18.34 -11.00
C ILE A 15 0.20 17.95 -9.52
N ALA A 16 0.28 18.93 -8.62
CA ALA A 16 0.43 18.68 -7.19
C ALA A 16 -0.74 17.88 -6.60
N VAL A 17 -1.98 18.22 -6.97
CA VAL A 17 -3.17 17.46 -6.56
C VAL A 17 -3.15 16.03 -7.10
N SER A 18 -2.79 15.84 -8.37
CA SER A 18 -2.69 14.49 -8.96
C SER A 18 -1.66 13.63 -8.22
N LEU A 19 -0.51 14.20 -7.87
CA LEU A 19 0.54 13.51 -7.11
C LEU A 19 0.06 13.14 -5.71
N ALA A 20 -0.56 14.07 -4.97
CA ALA A 20 -1.09 13.81 -3.63
C ALA A 20 -2.19 12.74 -3.63
N VAL A 21 -3.04 12.69 -4.67
CA VAL A 21 -4.06 11.63 -4.82
C VAL A 21 -3.41 10.28 -5.14
N SER A 22 -2.44 10.24 -6.06
CA SER A 22 -1.71 9.00 -6.36
C SER A 22 -0.96 8.46 -5.16
N GLU A 23 -0.38 9.34 -4.35
CA GLU A 23 0.29 9.00 -3.09
C GLU A 23 -0.69 8.47 -2.04
N ALA A 24 -1.81 9.16 -1.82
CA ALA A 24 -2.85 8.68 -0.90
C ALA A 24 -3.42 7.31 -1.33
N LEU A 25 -3.56 7.06 -2.63
CA LEU A 25 -3.98 5.76 -3.16
C LEU A 25 -2.91 4.68 -2.97
N ALA A 26 -1.63 5.01 -3.12
CA ALA A 26 -0.53 4.09 -2.87
C ALA A 26 -0.46 3.70 -1.39
N ASN A 27 -0.51 4.67 -0.47
CA ASN A 27 -0.49 4.39 0.97
C ASN A 27 -1.75 3.64 1.41
N HIS A 28 -2.93 4.01 0.89
CA HIS A 28 -4.15 3.25 1.16
C HIS A 28 -4.07 1.81 0.63
N GLY A 29 -3.47 1.61 -0.55
CA GLY A 29 -3.24 0.29 -1.14
C GLY A 29 -2.32 -0.58 -0.27
N HIS A 30 -1.24 -0.02 0.26
CA HIS A 30 -0.32 -0.75 1.15
C HIS A 30 -1.01 -1.20 2.44
N HIS A 31 -1.71 -0.31 3.13
CA HIS A 31 -2.46 -0.68 4.34
C HIS A 31 -3.56 -1.72 4.06
N ALA A 32 -4.22 -1.63 2.90
CA ALA A 32 -5.23 -2.62 2.50
C ALA A 32 -4.62 -4.02 2.28
N LEU A 33 -3.42 -4.10 1.70
CA LEU A 33 -2.70 -5.36 1.48
C LEU A 33 -2.21 -5.99 2.79
N VAL A 34 -1.65 -5.19 3.70
CA VAL A 34 -1.26 -5.64 5.04
C VAL A 34 -2.47 -6.24 5.77
N ASN A 35 -3.58 -5.50 5.83
CA ASN A 35 -4.81 -5.98 6.48
C ASN A 35 -5.37 -7.26 5.84
N ALA A 36 -5.28 -7.40 4.51
CA ALA A 36 -5.74 -8.59 3.80
C ALA A 36 -4.91 -9.83 4.17
N HIS A 37 -3.59 -9.67 4.30
CA HIS A 37 -2.72 -10.75 4.74
C HIS A 37 -2.94 -11.13 6.21
N GLU A 38 -3.14 -10.16 7.10
CA GLU A 38 -3.47 -10.45 8.51
C GLU A 38 -4.82 -11.17 8.65
N ALA A 39 -5.82 -10.78 7.86
CA ALA A 39 -7.12 -11.45 7.82
C ALA A 39 -6.98 -12.89 7.32
N ALA A 40 -6.28 -13.10 6.19
CA ALA A 40 -6.04 -14.44 5.64
C ALA A 40 -5.28 -15.33 6.62
N ALA A 41 -4.28 -14.80 7.34
CA ALA A 41 -3.58 -15.54 8.38
C ALA A 41 -4.51 -15.96 9.52
N SER A 42 -5.40 -15.06 9.95
CA SER A 42 -6.35 -15.32 11.02
C SER A 42 -7.38 -16.39 10.62
N ASP A 43 -7.86 -16.34 9.38
CA ASP A 43 -8.80 -17.33 8.84
C ASP A 43 -8.16 -18.72 8.75
N HIS A 44 -6.90 -18.81 8.31
CA HIS A 44 -6.17 -20.07 8.28
C HIS A 44 -5.91 -20.64 9.69
N GLU A 45 -5.55 -19.81 10.68
CA GLU A 45 -5.46 -20.27 12.06
C GLU A 45 -6.81 -20.78 12.60
N LEU A 46 -7.91 -20.12 12.24
CA LEU A 46 -9.24 -20.55 12.64
C LEU A 46 -9.59 -21.90 12.03
N MET A 47 -9.32 -22.11 10.74
CA MET A 47 -9.52 -23.40 10.05
C MET A 47 -8.68 -24.52 10.68
N ALA A 48 -7.40 -24.25 10.96
CA ALA A 48 -6.51 -25.20 11.65
C ALA A 48 -7.04 -25.58 13.04
N ARG A 49 -7.46 -24.60 13.86
CA ARG A 49 -8.03 -24.85 15.20
C ARG A 49 -9.35 -25.62 15.15
N ALA A 50 -10.13 -25.43 14.10
CA ALA A 50 -11.37 -26.15 13.87
C ALA A 50 -11.15 -27.57 13.31
N GLY A 51 -9.91 -27.96 12.96
CA GLY A 51 -9.59 -29.25 12.36
C GLY A 51 -10.19 -29.42 10.97
N VAL A 52 -10.43 -28.33 10.25
CA VAL A 52 -11.00 -28.35 8.89
C VAL A 52 -9.85 -28.48 7.90
N GLY A 53 -9.94 -29.44 6.98
CA GLY A 53 -8.94 -29.62 5.93
C GLY A 53 -7.59 -30.13 6.45
N ASP A 54 -6.51 -29.77 5.75
CA ASP A 54 -5.15 -30.07 6.19
C ASP A 54 -4.69 -29.01 7.21
N VAL A 55 -4.57 -29.44 8.45
CA VAL A 55 -4.23 -28.56 9.59
C VAL A 55 -2.82 -28.01 9.47
N ASP A 56 -1.86 -28.84 9.05
CA ASP A 56 -0.46 -28.42 8.96
C ASP A 56 -0.30 -27.41 7.82
N GLU A 57 -0.94 -27.65 6.68
CA GLU A 57 -0.99 -26.68 5.57
C GLU A 57 -1.60 -25.35 6.00
N HIS A 58 -2.69 -25.36 6.76
CA HIS A 58 -3.30 -24.12 7.27
C HIS A 58 -2.38 -23.36 8.23
N LEU A 59 -1.62 -24.04 9.09
CA LEU A 59 -0.65 -23.37 9.97
C LEU A 59 0.51 -22.76 9.18
N ASP A 60 1.00 -23.46 8.16
CA ASP A 60 2.05 -22.96 7.27
C ASP A 60 1.58 -21.74 6.48
N LEU A 61 0.36 -21.78 5.93
CA LEU A 61 -0.24 -20.65 5.22
C LEU A 61 -0.47 -19.45 6.13
N ALA A 62 -0.91 -19.67 7.38
CA ALA A 62 -1.05 -18.60 8.35
C ALA A 62 0.29 -17.93 8.66
N GLN A 63 1.36 -18.71 8.83
CA GLN A 63 2.71 -18.17 9.03
C GLN A 63 3.20 -17.41 7.80
N TRP A 64 2.99 -17.96 6.60
CA TRP A 64 3.38 -17.31 5.35
C TRP A 64 2.68 -15.96 5.18
N HIS A 65 1.37 -15.88 5.41
CA HIS A 65 0.62 -14.63 5.32
C HIS A 65 1.09 -13.58 6.34
N ARG A 66 1.45 -13.98 7.57
CA ARG A 66 2.03 -13.05 8.56
C ARG A 66 3.37 -12.50 8.09
N TRP A 67 4.20 -13.35 7.48
CA TRP A 67 5.45 -12.90 6.90
C TRP A 67 5.22 -11.90 5.75
N CYS A 68 4.25 -12.16 4.87
CA CYS A 68 3.87 -11.24 3.80
C CYS A 68 3.40 -9.88 4.36
N ALA A 69 2.57 -9.86 5.41
CA ALA A 69 2.14 -8.62 6.05
C ALA A 69 3.33 -7.77 6.55
N ILE A 70 4.32 -8.41 7.19
CA ILE A 70 5.54 -7.74 7.66
C ILE A 70 6.35 -7.16 6.48
N VAL A 71 6.48 -7.92 5.39
CA VAL A 71 7.23 -7.47 4.22
C VAL A 71 6.52 -6.30 3.53
N GLU A 72 5.20 -6.35 3.36
CA GLU A 72 4.43 -5.26 2.76
C GLU A 72 4.50 -3.98 3.60
N ASP A 73 4.46 -4.09 4.92
CA ASP A 73 4.62 -2.95 5.83
C ASP A 73 6.01 -2.31 5.70
N GLN A 74 7.07 -3.12 5.65
CA GLN A 74 8.44 -2.64 5.42
C GLN A 74 8.63 -2.02 4.03
N LEU A 75 7.96 -2.55 3.01
CA LEU A 75 7.99 -1.98 1.67
C LEU A 75 7.28 -0.62 1.63
N ALA A 76 6.17 -0.46 2.37
CA ALA A 76 5.48 0.81 2.52
C ALA A 76 6.38 1.86 3.21
N ASP A 77 7.00 1.50 4.34
CA ASP A 77 7.97 2.35 5.03
C ASP A 77 9.12 2.76 4.10
N GLU A 78 9.65 1.83 3.31
CA GLU A 78 10.73 2.13 2.37
C GLU A 78 10.28 3.01 1.21
N ALA A 79 9.06 2.83 0.71
CA ALA A 79 8.47 3.70 -0.29
C ALA A 79 8.34 5.13 0.26
N ASP A 80 7.79 5.30 1.46
CA ASP A 80 7.66 6.59 2.14
C ASP A 80 9.03 7.27 2.36
N ARG A 81 10.06 6.51 2.74
CA ARG A 81 11.44 7.05 2.87
C ARG A 81 12.01 7.55 1.55
N ARG A 82 11.76 6.84 0.44
CA ARG A 82 12.29 7.19 -0.88
C ARG A 82 11.52 8.32 -1.54
N THR A 83 10.23 8.43 -1.26
CA THR A 83 9.34 9.46 -1.79
C THR A 83 8.63 10.20 -0.67
N PRO A 84 9.35 10.97 0.17
CA PRO A 84 8.74 11.66 1.29
C PRO A 84 7.73 12.72 0.81
N ALA A 85 6.47 12.53 1.22
CA ALA A 85 5.33 13.44 0.99
C ALA A 85 5.63 14.90 1.35
N ARG A 86 6.43 15.09 2.40
CA ARG A 86 6.90 16.39 2.88
C ARG A 86 8.29 16.66 2.32
N ARG A 87 8.34 17.44 1.23
CA ARG A 87 9.43 18.43 1.14
C ARG A 87 9.13 19.46 2.21
N ASP A 88 9.86 19.44 3.31
CA ASP A 88 9.99 20.63 4.14
C ASP A 88 10.54 21.73 3.23
N THR A 89 9.63 22.53 2.65
CA THR A 89 9.96 23.88 2.22
C THR A 89 10.16 24.66 3.51
N GLY A 90 11.32 24.46 4.12
CA GLY A 90 11.81 25.31 5.18
C GLY A 90 11.88 26.72 4.63
N SER A 91 10.87 27.53 4.95
CA SER A 91 11.00 28.97 5.01
C SER A 91 12.08 29.28 6.04
N ARG A 92 13.32 29.35 5.58
CA ARG A 92 14.40 30.00 6.31
C ARG A 92 14.24 31.50 6.06
N GLU A 93 13.30 32.10 6.77
CA GLU A 93 13.38 33.52 7.09
C GLU A 93 14.20 33.65 8.37
N GLY A 94 15.36 34.30 8.24
CA GLY A 94 16.34 34.54 9.29
C GLY A 94 17.56 35.21 8.70
#